data_AF-A0A966YEM0-F1
#
_entry.id   AF-A0A966YEM0-F1
#
_cell.length_a   1.000
_cell.length_b   1.000
_cell.length_c   1.000
_cell.angle_alpha   90.00
_cell.angle_beta   90.00
_cell.angle_gamma   90.00
#
_symmetry.space_group_name_H-M   'P 1'
#
loop_
_entity.id
_entity.type
_entity.pdbx_description
1 polymer ?
#
loop_
_entity_poly.entity_id
_entity_poly.type
_entity_poly.pdbx_seq_one_letter_code
_entity_poly.pdbx_strand_id
1 'polypeptide(L)' 'MKIGTNLDRLERLIHQPVSSRPDWLKHAREDAQELLWLAHRAANDQDYDTLADLDEEAASIADRIEDRMQREC' A
#
# COMPACT_ATOMS: atom_id res chain seq x y z
N MET A 1 15.57 5.18 6.98
CA MET A 1 14.53 4.45 6.23
C MET A 1 14.71 4.80 4.76
N LYS A 2 14.65 3.85 3.83
CA LYS A 2 14.80 4.13 2.39
C LYS A 2 13.41 4.42 1.82
N ILE A 3 13.24 5.59 1.19
CA ILE A 3 11.99 5.95 0.50
C ILE A 3 11.62 4.84 -0.48
N GLY A 4 10.38 4.34 -0.41
CA GLY A 4 9.85 3.26 -1.23
C GLY A 4 9.71 1.91 -0.51
N THR A 5 10.23 1.76 0.71
CA THR A 5 10.15 0.48 1.43
C THR A 5 8.72 0.12 1.81
N ASN A 6 7.91 1.11 2.19
CA ASN A 6 6.52 0.88 2.58
C ASN A 6 5.62 0.70 1.36
N LEU A 7 5.93 1.41 0.27
CA LEU A 7 5.28 1.21 -1.03
C LEU A 7 5.48 -0.24 -1.52
N ASP A 8 6.72 -0.76 -1.50
CA ASP A 8 7.02 -2.15 -1.85
C ASP A 8 6.32 -3.16 -0.93
N ARG A 9 6.16 -2.81 0.35
CA ARG A 9 5.44 -3.65 1.33
C ARG A 9 3.95 -3.67 1.03
N LEU A 10 3.36 -2.50 0.78
CA LEU A 10 1.95 -2.34 0.44
C LEU A 10 1.59 -3.11 -0.84
N GLU A 11 2.40 -2.98 -1.89
CA GLU A 11 2.23 -3.70 -3.16
C GLU A 11 2.19 -5.22 -2.94
N ARG A 12 3.13 -5.75 -2.14
CA ARG A 12 3.16 -7.18 -1.81
C ARG A 12 1.91 -7.65 -1.06
N LEU A 13 1.44 -6.87 -0.09
CA LEU A 13 0.26 -7.21 0.71
C LEU A 13 -1.01 -7.28 -0.13
N ILE A 14 -1.24 -6.29 -1.00
CA ILE A 14 -2.47 -6.24 -1.79
C ILE A 14 -2.53 -7.36 -2.83
N HIS A 15 -1.37 -7.88 -3.26
CA HIS A 15 -1.28 -9.03 -4.17
C HIS A 15 -1.30 -10.39 -3.48
N GLN A 16 -1.27 -10.44 -2.15
CA GLN A 16 -1.30 -11.71 -1.43
C GLN A 16 -2.62 -12.47 -1.68
N PRO A 17 -2.56 -13.77 -2.03
CA PRO A 17 -3.76 -14.60 -2.12
C PRO A 17 -4.32 -14.86 -0.72
N VAL A 18 -5.63 -14.74 -0.60
CA VAL A 18 -6.40 -15.03 0.62
C VAL A 18 -7.47 -16.07 0.32
N SER A 19 -7.77 -16.93 1.30
CA SER A 19 -8.69 -18.06 1.16
C SER A 19 -10.14 -17.63 0.93
N SER A 20 -10.55 -16.51 1.53
CA SER A 20 -11.81 -15.82 1.28
C SER A 20 -11.51 -14.52 0.51
N ARG A 21 -12.43 -14.04 -0.33
CA ARG A 21 -12.33 -12.71 -0.98
C ARG A 21 -13.23 -11.73 -0.25
N PRO A 22 -12.82 -11.22 0.93
CA PRO A 22 -13.68 -10.33 1.68
C PRO A 22 -13.77 -8.96 0.99
N ASP A 23 -14.92 -8.32 1.09
CA ASP A 23 -15.17 -7.01 0.45
C ASP A 23 -14.20 -5.93 0.93
N TRP A 24 -13.76 -5.99 2.19
CA TRP A 24 -12.78 -5.05 2.72
C TRP A 24 -11.43 -5.12 1.98
N LEU A 25 -11.02 -6.31 1.50
CA LEU A 25 -9.76 -6.45 0.79
C LEU A 25 -9.87 -5.89 -0.63
N LYS A 26 -11.08 -5.93 -1.22
CA LYS A 26 -11.34 -5.27 -2.50
C LYS A 26 -11.15 -3.75 -2.35
N HIS A 27 -11.77 -3.13 -1.34
CA HIS A 27 -11.60 -1.70 -1.09
C HIS A 27 -10.15 -1.34 -0.75
N ALA A 28 -9.49 -2.13 0.10
CA ALA A 28 -8.08 -1.90 0.42
C ALA A 28 -7.15 -2.01 -0.80
N ARG A 29 -7.48 -2.88 -1.77
CA ARG A 29 -6.76 -2.97 -3.06
C ARG A 29 -6.97 -1.75 -3.92
N GLU A 30 -8.18 -1.23 -3.98
CA GLU A 30 -8.50 0.00 -4.74
C GLU A 30 -7.72 1.19 -4.17
N ASP A 31 -7.78 1.40 -2.85
CA ASP A 31 -7.05 2.48 -2.16
C ASP A 31 -5.53 2.36 -2.35
N ALA A 32 -4.98 1.15 -2.20
CA ALA A 32 -3.55 0.93 -2.37
C ALA A 32 -3.08 1.13 -3.81
N GLN A 33 -3.90 0.77 -4.81
CA GLN A 33 -3.57 0.96 -6.22
C GLN A 33 -3.49 2.45 -6.58
N GLU A 34 -4.40 3.27 -6.04
CA GLU A 34 -4.35 4.73 -6.23
C GLU A 34 -3.06 5.31 -5.63
N LEU A 35 -2.73 4.94 -4.39
CA LEU A 35 -1.52 5.40 -3.71
C LEU A 35 -0.24 4.98 -4.46
N LEU A 36 -0.16 3.73 -4.91
CA LEU A 36 0.98 3.23 -5.69
C LEU A 36 1.12 3.95 -7.04
N TRP A 37 0.01 4.30 -7.68
CA TRP A 37 0.03 5.10 -8.91
C TRP A 37 0.55 6.52 -8.66
N LEU A 38 0.10 7.18 -7.59
CA LEU A 38 0.60 8.51 -7.19
C LEU A 38 2.10 8.46 -6.90
N ALA A 39 2.57 7.43 -6.19
CA ALA A 39 3.98 7.26 -5.87
C ALA A 39 4.82 7.02 -7.12
N HIS A 40 4.32 6.20 -8.06
CA HIS A 40 4.99 6.00 -9.35
C HIS A 40 5.11 7.31 -10.13
N ARG A 41 4.06 8.14 -10.12
CA ARG A 41 4.09 9.45 -10.75
C ARG A 41 5.09 10.40 -10.07
N ALA A 42 5.06 10.51 -8.75
CA ALA A 42 6.00 11.36 -8.00
C ALA A 42 7.46 10.95 -8.25
N ALA A 43 7.74 9.65 -8.30
CA ALA A 43 9.06 9.13 -8.65
C ALA A 43 9.49 9.52 -10.08
N ASN A 44 8.60 9.45 -11.06
CA ASN A 44 8.87 9.86 -12.45
C ASN A 44 9.10 11.37 -12.56
N ASP A 45 8.36 12.16 -11.79
CA ASP A 45 8.47 13.63 -11.74
C ASP A 45 9.65 14.10 -10.85
N GLN A 46 10.40 13.16 -10.25
CA GLN A 46 11.47 13.44 -9.29
C GLN A 46 11.03 14.25 -8.07
N ASP A 47 9.73 14.18 -7.74
CA ASP A 47 9.14 14.81 -6.56
C ASP A 47 9.34 13.91 -5.34
N TYR A 48 10.53 14.01 -4.75
CA TYR A 48 10.93 13.18 -3.62
C TYR A 48 10.23 13.54 -2.31
N ASP A 49 9.75 14.77 -2.16
CA ASP A 49 9.00 15.20 -0.97
C ASP A 49 7.62 14.53 -0.97
N THR A 50 6.88 14.64 -2.08
CA THR A 50 5.61 13.92 -2.26
C THR A 50 5.81 12.40 -2.16
N LEU A 51 6.90 11.86 -2.71
CA LEU A 51 7.19 10.43 -2.61
C LEU A 51 7.44 9.98 -1.16
N ALA A 52 8.06 10.80 -0.33
CA ALA A 52 8.27 10.50 1.09
C ALA A 52 6.95 10.50 1.86
N ASP A 53 6.08 11.48 1.62
CA ASP A 53 4.75 11.55 2.24
C ASP A 53 3.91 10.31 1.87
N LEU A 54 3.92 9.93 0.59
CA LEU A 54 3.24 8.73 0.11
C LEU A 54 3.82 7.43 0.70
N ASP A 55 5.12 7.35 0.95
CA ASP A 55 5.74 6.21 1.63
C ASP A 55 5.33 6.12 3.10
N GLU A 56 5.06 7.24 3.78
CA GLU A 56 4.50 7.24 5.14
C GLU A 56 3.02 6.83 5.15
N GLU A 57 2.23 7.34 4.21
CA GLU A 57 0.83 6.91 4.04
C GLU A 57 0.73 5.40 3.72
N ALA A 58 1.62 4.89 2.86
CA ALA A 58 1.69 3.47 2.53
C ALA A 58 1.93 2.60 3.78
N ALA A 59 2.71 3.08 4.75
CA ALA A 59 2.93 2.38 6.01
C ALA A 59 1.62 2.20 6.78
N SER A 60 0.84 3.28 6.89
CA SER A 60 -0.44 3.28 7.59
C SER A 60 -1.47 2.34 6.94
N ILE A 61 -1.52 2.29 5.61
CA ILE A 61 -2.42 1.37 4.90
C ILE A 61 -1.95 -0.07 5.06
N ALA A 62 -0.64 -0.33 4.90
CA ALA A 62 -0.05 -1.65 5.06
C ALA A 62 -0.35 -2.24 6.46
N ASP A 63 -0.17 -1.45 7.51
CA ASP A 63 -0.44 -1.87 8.89
C ASP A 63 -1.91 -2.24 9.11
N ARG A 64 -2.85 -1.48 8.53
CA ARG A 64 -4.30 -1.79 8.61
C ARG A 64 -4.66 -3.07 7.87
N ILE A 65 -4.08 -3.30 6.70
CA ILE A 65 -4.31 -4.51 5.91
C ILE A 65 -3.75 -5.72 6.66
N GLU A 66 -2.53 -5.63 7.18
CA GLU A 66 -1.90 -6.72 7.94
C GLU A 66 -2.67 -7.07 9.23
N ASP A 67 -3.03 -6.08 10.05
CA ASP A 67 -3.83 -6.31 11.26
C ASP A 67 -5.16 -6.98 10.92
N ARG A 68 -5.79 -6.58 9.82
CA ARG A 68 -7.06 -7.17 9.39
C ARG A 68 -6.90 -8.59 8.84
N MET A 69 -5.84 -8.85 8.05
CA MET A 69 -5.51 -10.21 7.60
C MET A 69 -5.28 -11.13 8.79
N GLN A 70 -4.58 -10.68 9.84
CA GLN A 70 -4.32 -11.49 11.04
C GLN A 70 -5.59 -11.82 11.84
N ARG A 71 -6.64 -10.99 11.74
CA ARG A 71 -7.92 -11.20 12.44
C ARG A 71 -8.91 -12.05 11.66
N GLU A 72 -8.83 -12.03 10.33
CA GLU A 72 -9.85 -12.64 9.44
C GLU A 72 -9.34 -13.84 8.60
N CYS A 73 -8.03 -14.13 8.58
CA CYS A 73 -7.44 -15.32 7.96
C CYS A 73 -7.01 -16.36 9.00
#